data_AF-A0A2D7NK58-F1
#
_entry.id   AF-A0A2D7NK58-F1
#
_cell.length_a   1.000
_cell.length_b   1.000
_cell.length_c   1.000
_cell.angle_alpha   90.00
_cell.angle_beta   90.00
_cell.angle_gamma   90.00
#
_symmetry.space_group_name_H-M   'P 1'
#
loop_
_entity.id
_entity.type
_entity.pdbx_description
1 polymer ?
#
loop_
_entity_poly.entity_id
_entity_poly.type
_entity_poly.pdbx_seq_one_letter_code
_entity_poly.pdbx_strand_id
1 'polypeptide(L)'
;MPAVLVAAGVYNLLFGAWAVLFPEMAFNGLGMDEPRYPFLWQCVGMIVGVYGIGYLAASRAPLRHWPIVLVGMLGKIFGPIGFLQTALAGDIPWSFGIMIIFNDLIWWIPFAGLLIAAWKAHHQQAPVESER
;
A
#
# COMPACT_ATOMS: atom_id res chain seq x y z
N MET A 1 -8.92 9.14 11.91
CA MET A 1 -8.41 7.90 11.27
C MET A 1 -9.12 7.52 9.96
N PRO A 2 -10.44 7.73 9.75
CA PRO A 2 -11.09 7.46 8.46
C PRO A 2 -10.45 8.20 7.28
N ALA A 3 -10.06 9.47 7.50
CA ALA A 3 -9.44 10.32 6.49
C ALA A 3 -8.13 9.73 5.91
N VAL A 4 -7.34 8.99 6.72
CA VAL A 4 -6.11 8.32 6.26
C VAL A 4 -6.45 7.25 5.23
N LEU A 5 -7.43 6.39 5.53
CA LEU A 5 -7.84 5.31 4.63
C LEU A 5 -8.53 5.86 3.37
N VAL A 6 -9.25 6.98 3.48
CA VAL A 6 -9.77 7.69 2.31
C VAL A 6 -8.64 8.22 1.44
N ALA A 7 -7.67 8.92 2.03
CA ALA A 7 -6.52 9.44 1.30
C ALA A 7 -5.70 8.33 0.64
N ALA A 8 -5.40 7.25 1.37
CA ALA A 8 -4.69 6.08 0.84
C ALA A 8 -5.50 5.41 -0.28
N GLY A 9 -6.82 5.32 -0.10
CA GLY A 9 -7.73 4.73 -1.07
C GLY A 9 -7.76 5.50 -2.40
N VAL A 10 -7.96 6.82 -2.33
CA VAL A 10 -7.94 7.70 -3.50
C VAL A 10 -6.57 7.69 -4.17
N TYR A 11 -5.50 7.80 -3.40
CA TYR A 11 -4.14 7.75 -3.93
C TYR A 11 -3.89 6.45 -4.71
N ASN A 12 -4.21 5.30 -4.11
CA ASN A 12 -4.02 4.00 -4.77
C ASN A 12 -4.88 3.83 -6.03
N LEU A 13 -6.10 4.37 -6.04
CA LEU A 13 -6.96 4.35 -7.24
C LEU A 13 -6.36 5.21 -8.36
N LEU A 14 -5.91 6.42 -8.04
CA LEU A 14 -5.28 7.32 -9.01
C LEU A 14 -3.98 6.71 -9.55
N PHE A 15 -3.14 6.18 -8.66
CA PHE A 15 -1.90 5.51 -9.03
C PHE A 15 -2.17 4.26 -9.87
N GLY A 16 -3.10 3.41 -9.46
CA GLY A 16 -3.46 2.20 -10.20
C GLY A 16 -4.02 2.52 -11.59
N ALA A 17 -4.91 3.51 -11.70
CA ALA A 17 -5.42 3.99 -12.97
C ALA A 17 -4.30 4.54 -13.86
N TRP A 18 -3.38 5.34 -13.31
CA TRP A 18 -2.23 5.85 -14.04
C TRP A 18 -1.30 4.73 -14.52
N ALA A 19 -0.96 3.76 -13.67
CA ALA A 19 -0.11 2.63 -14.01
C ALA A 19 -0.73 1.70 -15.08
N VAL A 20 -2.06 1.57 -15.09
CA VAL A 20 -2.80 0.78 -16.09
C VAL A 20 -2.93 1.51 -17.42
N LEU A 21 -3.35 2.78 -17.40
CA LEU A 21 -3.64 3.55 -18.61
C LEU A 21 -2.39 4.11 -19.29
N PHE A 22 -1.33 4.38 -18.52
CA PHE A 22 -0.10 5.00 -19.00
C PHE A 22 1.15 4.24 -18.50
N PRO A 23 1.31 2.94 -18.82
CA PRO A 23 2.40 2.13 -18.28
C PRO A 23 3.78 2.66 -18.67
N GLU A 24 3.98 3.10 -19.92
CA GLU A 24 5.27 3.62 -20.42
C GLU A 24 5.71 4.90 -19.70
N MET A 25 4.75 5.76 -19.30
CA MET A 25 5.03 7.01 -18.61
C MET A 25 5.72 6.77 -17.25
N ALA A 26 5.44 5.64 -16.61
CA ALA A 26 6.07 5.26 -15.35
C ALA A 26 7.57 4.96 -15.51
N PHE A 27 7.98 4.39 -16.64
CA PHE A 27 9.38 4.02 -16.91
C PHE A 27 10.15 5.19 -17.51
N ASN A 28 9.56 5.86 -18.51
CA ASN A 28 10.17 6.99 -19.19
C ASN A 28 10.44 8.17 -18.23
N GLY A 29 9.53 8.45 -17.30
CA GLY A 29 9.70 9.51 -16.29
C GLY A 29 10.80 9.23 -15.25
N LEU A 30 11.21 7.96 -15.11
CA LEU A 30 12.23 7.52 -14.16
C LEU A 30 13.58 7.21 -14.83
N GLY A 31 13.67 7.39 -16.16
CA GLY A 31 14.86 7.07 -16.94
C GLY A 31 15.13 5.57 -17.05
N MET A 32 14.10 4.75 -16.97
CA MET A 32 14.19 3.30 -17.13
C MET A 32 13.83 2.88 -18.55
N ASP A 33 14.43 1.78 -19.00
CA ASP A 33 14.04 1.13 -20.24
C ASP A 33 12.57 0.70 -20.17
N GLU A 34 11.88 0.76 -21.30
CA GLU A 34 10.48 0.32 -21.39
C GLU A 34 10.38 -1.18 -21.08
N PRO A 35 9.36 -1.58 -20.29
CA PRO A 35 9.22 -2.96 -19.89
C PRO A 35 8.90 -3.82 -21.11
N ARG A 36 9.66 -4.90 -21.32
CA ARG A 36 9.37 -5.91 -22.37
C ARG A 36 7.94 -6.44 -22.30
N TYR A 37 7.36 -6.50 -21.09
CA TYR A 37 6.02 -6.99 -20.82
C TYR A 37 5.22 -5.96 -20.01
N PRO A 38 4.64 -4.91 -20.65
CA PRO A 38 3.92 -3.85 -19.95
C PRO A 38 2.74 -4.35 -19.11
N PHE A 39 2.12 -5.47 -19.52
CA PHE A 39 0.98 -6.06 -18.79
C PHE A 39 1.34 -6.46 -17.35
N LEU A 40 2.61 -6.79 -17.05
CA LEU A 40 3.02 -7.10 -15.67
C LEU A 40 2.91 -5.87 -14.78
N TRP A 41 3.31 -4.71 -15.29
CA TRP A 41 3.15 -3.44 -14.61
C TRP A 41 1.68 -3.06 -14.44
N GLN A 42 0.89 -3.23 -15.50
CA GLN A 42 -0.56 -2.98 -15.44
C GLN A 42 -1.25 -3.90 -14.42
N CYS A 43 -0.84 -5.17 -14.33
CA CYS A 43 -1.32 -6.10 -13.31
C CYS A 43 -1.03 -5.59 -11.89
N VAL A 44 0.19 -5.08 -11.64
CA VAL A 44 0.53 -4.44 -10.37
C VAL A 44 -0.37 -3.23 -10.11
N GLY A 45 -0.56 -2.37 -11.12
CA GLY A 45 -1.46 -1.22 -11.05
C GLY A 45 -2.91 -1.60 -10.70
N MET A 46 -3.44 -2.68 -11.29
CA MET A 46 -4.76 -3.21 -10.98
C MET A 46 -4.86 -3.68 -9.53
N ILE A 47 -3.87 -4.43 -9.05
CA ILE A 47 -3.83 -4.91 -7.64
C ILE A 47 -3.80 -3.71 -6.68
N VAL A 48 -2.97 -2.69 -6.95
CA VAL A 48 -2.92 -1.46 -6.14
C VAL A 48 -4.26 -0.73 -6.17
N GLY A 49 -4.91 -0.64 -7.32
CA GLY A 49 -6.25 -0.07 -7.46
C GLY A 49 -7.30 -0.79 -6.60
N VAL A 50 -7.29 -2.12 -6.59
CA VAL A 50 -8.18 -2.94 -5.75
C VAL A 50 -7.93 -2.70 -4.26
N TYR A 51 -6.66 -2.57 -3.84
CA TYR A 51 -6.36 -2.14 -2.47
C TYR A 51 -6.96 -0.77 -2.15
N GLY A 52 -6.96 0.14 -3.11
CA GLY A 52 -7.59 1.45 -2.97
C GLY A 52 -9.09 1.34 -2.64
N ILE A 53 -9.82 0.48 -3.36
CA ILE A 53 -11.23 0.17 -3.06
C ILE A 53 -11.37 -0.42 -1.65
N GLY A 54 -10.49 -1.35 -1.28
CA GLY A 54 -10.45 -1.97 0.04
C GLY A 54 -10.29 -0.94 1.17
N TYR A 55 -9.40 0.04 1.01
CA TYR A 55 -9.20 1.10 1.99
C TYR A 55 -10.41 2.05 2.09
N LEU A 56 -11.01 2.40 0.97
CA LEU A 56 -12.25 3.21 0.96
C LEU A 56 -13.38 2.49 1.69
N ALA A 57 -13.56 1.18 1.47
CA ALA A 57 -14.54 0.38 2.19
C ALA A 57 -14.22 0.31 3.69
N ALA A 58 -12.95 0.06 4.04
CA ALA A 58 -12.50 -0.01 5.43
C ALA A 58 -12.64 1.32 6.17
N SER A 59 -12.58 2.46 5.48
CA SER A 59 -12.68 3.79 6.07
C SER A 59 -13.96 4.01 6.90
N ARG A 60 -15.04 3.28 6.59
CA ARG A 60 -16.34 3.36 7.29
C ARG A 60 -16.32 2.74 8.68
N ALA A 61 -15.48 1.71 8.88
CA ALA A 61 -15.28 1.08 10.19
C ALA A 61 -13.83 0.57 10.29
N PRO A 62 -12.85 1.48 10.43
CA PRO A 62 -11.42 1.13 10.29
C PRO A 62 -10.94 0.10 11.30
N LEU A 63 -11.46 0.17 12.53
CA LEU A 63 -11.10 -0.75 13.61
C LEU A 63 -11.67 -2.15 13.38
N ARG A 64 -12.85 -2.27 12.73
CA ARG A 64 -13.47 -3.56 12.40
C ARG A 64 -12.82 -4.18 11.17
N HIS A 65 -12.45 -3.35 10.19
CA HIS A 65 -11.83 -3.75 8.93
C HIS A 65 -10.30 -3.65 8.99
N TRP A 66 -9.70 -3.88 10.15
CA TRP A 66 -8.25 -3.88 10.31
C TRP A 66 -7.50 -4.92 9.44
N PRO A 67 -8.06 -6.10 9.07
CA PRO A 67 -7.30 -7.08 8.29
C PRO A 67 -6.87 -6.55 6.91
N ILE A 68 -7.71 -5.80 6.21
CA ILE A 68 -7.32 -5.21 4.92
C ILE A 68 -6.25 -4.13 5.06
N VAL A 69 -6.23 -3.43 6.21
CA VAL A 69 -5.18 -2.47 6.55
C VAL A 69 -3.87 -3.19 6.85
N LEU A 70 -3.92 -4.35 7.50
CA LEU A 70 -2.74 -5.19 7.73
C LEU A 70 -2.15 -5.68 6.42
N VAL A 71 -2.98 -6.25 5.54
CA VAL A 71 -2.52 -6.70 4.20
C VAL A 71 -1.90 -5.52 3.44
N GLY A 72 -2.54 -4.35 3.52
CA GLY A 72 -1.99 -3.11 2.96
C GLY A 72 -0.63 -2.71 3.53
N MET A 73 -0.47 -2.77 4.85
CA MET A 73 0.79 -2.46 5.52
C MET A 73 1.89 -3.44 5.10
N LEU A 74 1.59 -4.75 5.03
CA LEU A 74 2.54 -5.76 4.57
C LEU A 74 3.01 -5.50 3.14
N GLY A 75 2.08 -5.20 2.23
CA GLY A 75 2.42 -4.81 0.86
C GLY A 75 3.38 -3.62 0.82
N LYS A 76 3.12 -2.60 1.65
CA LYS A 76 3.96 -1.41 1.76
C LYS A 76 5.31 -1.64 2.44
N ILE A 77 5.49 -2.73 3.18
CA ILE A 77 6.79 -3.12 3.74
C ILE A 77 7.59 -3.91 2.72
N PHE A 78 6.94 -4.83 2.00
CA PHE A 78 7.61 -5.69 1.04
C PHE A 78 8.05 -4.95 -0.23
N GLY A 79 7.32 -3.89 -0.66
CA GLY A 79 7.72 -3.04 -1.78
C GLY A 79 9.13 -2.44 -1.62
N PRO A 80 9.40 -1.66 -0.55
CA PRO A 80 10.72 -1.11 -0.27
C PRO A 80 11.82 -2.15 -0.09
N ILE A 81 11.51 -3.33 0.47
CA ILE A 81 12.48 -4.44 0.60
C ILE A 81 12.88 -4.96 -0.79
N GLY A 82 11.89 -5.24 -1.65
CA GLY A 82 12.13 -5.68 -3.03
C GLY A 82 12.87 -4.63 -3.86
N PHE A 83 12.51 -3.35 -3.70
CA PHE A 83 13.23 -2.22 -4.29
C PHE A 83 14.69 -2.18 -3.84
N LEU A 84 14.96 -2.24 -2.53
CA LEU A 84 16.32 -2.18 -2.02
C LEU A 84 17.18 -3.33 -2.56
N GLN A 85 16.63 -4.54 -2.60
CA GLN A 85 17.32 -5.70 -3.16
C GLN A 85 17.69 -5.50 -4.64
N THR A 86 16.74 -5.04 -5.46
CA THR A 86 16.93 -4.87 -6.91
C THR A 86 17.81 -3.65 -7.25
N ALA A 87 17.69 -2.56 -6.50
CA ALA A 87 18.54 -1.38 -6.64
C ALA A 87 19.99 -1.67 -6.24
N LEU A 88 20.22 -2.47 -5.18
CA LEU A 88 21.56 -2.93 -4.79
C LEU A 88 22.18 -3.89 -5.80
N ALA A 89 21.36 -4.68 -6.51
CA ALA A 89 21.81 -5.55 -7.60
C ALA A 89 22.16 -4.76 -8.89
N GLY A 90 21.76 -3.49 -8.99
CA GLY A 90 21.96 -2.66 -10.17
C GLY A 90 20.92 -2.85 -11.27
N ASP A 91 19.83 -3.59 -10.99
CA ASP A 91 18.79 -3.90 -11.97
C ASP A 91 17.83 -2.73 -12.22
N ILE A 92 17.70 -1.83 -11.23
CA ILE A 92 16.84 -0.64 -11.32
C ILE A 92 17.56 0.60 -10.79
N PRO A 93 17.25 1.80 -11.33
CA PRO A 93 17.85 3.03 -10.86
C PRO A 93 17.29 3.44 -9.49
N TRP A 94 18.12 4.09 -8.68
CA TRP A 94 17.73 4.65 -7.38
C TRP A 94 16.66 5.74 -7.49
N SER A 95 16.47 6.35 -8.68
CA SER A 95 15.37 7.29 -8.95
C SER A 95 13.99 6.67 -8.69
N PHE A 96 13.86 5.36 -8.87
CA PHE A 96 12.63 4.62 -8.53
C PHE A 96 12.27 4.71 -7.04
N GLY A 97 13.24 5.03 -6.18
CA GLY A 97 13.01 5.29 -4.76
C GLY A 97 12.03 6.44 -4.48
N ILE A 98 11.91 7.41 -5.40
CA ILE A 98 10.88 8.47 -5.30
C ILE A 98 9.48 7.83 -5.31
N MET A 99 9.26 6.85 -6.19
CA MET A 99 7.98 6.17 -6.28
C MET A 99 7.67 5.37 -5.01
N ILE A 100 8.68 4.74 -4.40
CA ILE A 100 8.59 4.02 -3.12
C ILE A 100 8.21 4.96 -1.97
N ILE A 101 8.75 6.18 -1.93
CA ILE A 101 8.38 7.15 -0.88
C ILE A 101 6.87 7.39 -0.88
N PHE A 102 6.29 7.71 -2.04
CA PHE A 102 4.88 8.06 -2.15
C PHE A 102 3.95 6.84 -2.13
N ASN A 103 4.36 5.70 -2.67
CA ASN A 103 3.55 4.49 -2.64
C ASN A 103 3.58 3.79 -1.29
N ASP A 104 4.67 3.87 -0.54
CA ASP A 104 4.89 3.00 0.61
C ASP A 104 5.20 3.78 1.88
N LEU A 105 6.33 4.48 1.93
CA LEU A 105 6.91 4.95 3.20
C LEU A 105 6.04 5.95 3.95
N ILE A 106 5.41 6.91 3.25
CA ILE A 106 4.56 7.92 3.90
C ILE A 106 3.34 7.32 4.61
N TRP A 107 2.94 6.10 4.22
CA TRP A 107 1.76 5.42 4.76
C TRP A 107 2.07 4.51 5.94
N TRP A 108 3.35 4.21 6.22
CA TRP A 108 3.74 3.28 7.28
C TRP A 108 3.27 3.74 8.66
N ILE A 109 3.59 4.98 9.02
CA ILE A 109 3.21 5.57 10.31
C ILE A 109 1.70 5.54 10.51
N PRO A 110 0.87 6.08 9.58
CA PRO A 110 -0.57 6.12 9.81
C PRO A 110 -1.24 4.73 9.75
N PHE A 111 -0.74 3.78 8.95
CA PHE A 111 -1.27 2.40 8.93
C PHE A 111 -0.89 1.64 10.20
N ALA A 112 0.36 1.75 10.67
CA ALA A 112 0.79 1.16 11.93
C ALA A 112 -0.03 1.72 13.11
N GLY A 113 -0.25 3.04 13.17
CA GLY A 113 -1.09 3.66 14.19
C GLY A 113 -2.53 3.12 14.19
N LEU A 114 -3.10 2.85 13.01
CA LEU A 114 -4.44 2.29 12.88
C LEU A 114 -4.51 0.83 13.33
N LEU A 115 -3.49 0.02 13.02
CA LEU A 115 -3.37 -1.37 13.47
C LEU A 115 -3.19 -1.45 14.99
N ILE A 116 -2.36 -0.58 15.57
CA ILE A 116 -2.20 -0.48 17.04
C ILE A 116 -3.53 -0.10 17.70
N ALA A 117 -4.27 0.85 17.12
CA ALA A 117 -5.58 1.23 17.64
C ALA A 117 -6.60 0.07 17.56
N ALA A 118 -6.62 -0.68 16.45
CA ALA A 118 -7.47 -1.85 16.30
C ALA A 118 -7.11 -2.94 17.31
N TRP A 119 -5.82 -3.21 17.51
CA TRP A 119 -5.34 -4.18 18.50
C TRP A 119 -5.78 -3.82 19.92
N LYS A 120 -5.62 -2.56 20.32
CA LYS A 120 -6.07 -2.06 21.63
C LYS A 120 -7.59 -2.21 21.82
N ALA A 121 -8.37 -1.84 20.81
CA ALA A 121 -9.84 -1.93 20.85
C ALA A 121 -10.32 -3.39 21.00
N HIS A 122 -9.67 -4.34 20.33
CA HIS A 122 -9.99 -5.77 20.46
C HIS A 122 -9.55 -6.36 21.80
N HIS A 123 -8.42 -5.91 22.36
CA HIS A 123 -7.96 -6.39 23.68
C HIS A 123 -8.82 -5.88 24.84
N GLN A 124 -9.39 -4.68 24.73
CA GLN A 124 -10.30 -4.13 25.73
C GLN A 124 -11.70 -4.78 25.73
N GLN A 125 -12.03 -5.55 24.67
CA GLN A 125 -13.31 -6.24 24.53
C GLN A 125 -13.25 -7.71 24.97
N ALA A 126 -12.09 -8.25 25.36
CA ALA A 126 -11.99 -9.59 25.94
C ALA A 126 -12.54 -9.57 27.38
N PRO A 127 -13.66 -10.25 27.69
CA PRO A 127 -14.21 -10.28 29.04
C PRO A 127 -13.31 -11.11 29.97
N VAL A 128 -13.27 -10.67 31.21
CA VAL A 128 -12.94 -11.46 32.40
C VAL A 128 -13.87 -12.67 32.43
N GLU A 129 -13.41 -13.81 31.93
CA GLU A 129 -14.14 -15.08 32.00
C GLU A 129 -13.21 -16.16 32.58
N SER A 130 -12.97 -16.09 33.90
CA SER A 130 -12.52 -17.25 34.69
C SER A 130 -12.81 -17.15 36.20
N GLU A 131 -13.89 -16.50 36.65
CA GLU A 131 -14.35 -16.61 38.04
C GLU A 131 -15.89 -16.55 38.12
N ARG A 132 -16.58 -17.61 37.69
CA ARG A 132 -17.89 -18.04 38.24
C ARG A 132 -18.02 -19.56 38.10
#